data_AF-A0A9D5X2I3-F1
#
_entry.id   AF-A0A9D5X2I3-F1
#
_cell.length_a   1.000
_cell.length_b   1.000
_cell.length_c   1.000
_cell.angle_alpha   90.00
_cell.angle_beta   90.00
_cell.angle_gamma   90.00
#
_symmetry.space_group_name_H-M   'P 1'
#
loop_
_entity.id
_entity.type
_entity.pdbx_description
1 polymer ?
#
loop_
_entity_poly.entity_id
_entity_poly.type
_entity_poly.pdbx_seq_one_letter_code
_entity_poly.pdbx_strand_id
1 'polypeptide(L)'
;MPKLREGTYFPDDIVSKWSRCDTALASCICDMWTLGISNRKVEKALSELGVEKISRSRVSRLVKSLDEEVDDLRHGSLSFDRWPYLWLDATYI
;
A
#
# COMPACT_ATOMS: atom_id res chain seq x y z
N MET A 1 -16.17 -17.21 -8.51
CA MET A 1 -15.72 -17.84 -9.77
C MET A 1 -15.98 -19.33 -9.70
N PRO A 2 -16.64 -19.93 -10.71
CA PRO A 2 -16.78 -21.39 -10.79
C PRO A 2 -15.40 -22.03 -10.83
N LYS A 3 -15.18 -23.07 -10.02
CA LYS A 3 -13.89 -23.77 -9.92
C LYS A 3 -13.96 -25.03 -10.77
N LEU A 4 -13.17 -25.09 -11.84
CA LEU A 4 -13.03 -26.28 -12.67
C LEU A 4 -12.14 -27.32 -11.95
N ARG A 5 -12.36 -28.61 -12.26
CA ARG A 5 -11.50 -29.70 -11.77
C ARG A 5 -10.13 -29.67 -12.43
N GLU A 6 -10.06 -29.22 -13.68
CA GLU A 6 -8.82 -28.96 -14.43
C GLU A 6 -9.01 -27.73 -15.33
N GLY A 7 -7.96 -26.92 -15.46
CA GLY A 7 -7.96 -25.69 -16.26
C GLY A 7 -8.62 -24.48 -15.59
N THR A 8 -8.51 -23.34 -16.26
CA THR A 8 -9.05 -22.06 -15.78
C THR A 8 -9.88 -21.42 -16.90
N TYR A 9 -11.10 -20.96 -16.60
CA TYR A 9 -11.98 -20.33 -17.59
C TYR A 9 -11.45 -18.97 -18.08
N PHE A 10 -10.62 -18.32 -17.26
CA PHE A 10 -9.88 -17.11 -17.60
C PHE A 10 -8.39 -17.39 -17.44
N PRO A 11 -7.52 -16.95 -18.36
CA PRO A 11 -6.08 -16.90 -18.12
C PRO A 11 -5.81 -16.07 -16.86
N ASP A 12 -4.88 -16.50 -16.01
CA ASP A 12 -4.46 -15.76 -14.81
C ASP A 12 -3.97 -14.34 -15.15
N ASP A 13 -3.57 -14.13 -16.41
CA ASP A 13 -3.13 -12.87 -17.01
C ASP A 13 -4.25 -11.81 -17.11
N ILE A 14 -5.51 -12.26 -17.24
CA ILE A 14 -6.68 -11.38 -17.43
C ILE A 14 -7.38 -11.11 -16.09
N VAL A 15 -7.50 -12.13 -15.26
CA VAL A 15 -8.12 -12.04 -13.92
C VAL A 15 -7.25 -12.79 -12.94
N SER A 16 -6.22 -12.11 -12.44
CA SER A 16 -5.42 -12.64 -11.35
C SER A 16 -6.21 -12.66 -10.04
N LYS A 17 -5.76 -13.47 -9.09
CA LYS A 17 -6.13 -13.26 -7.68
C LYS A 17 -5.87 -11.79 -7.35
N TRP A 18 -6.83 -11.12 -6.70
CA TRP A 18 -6.87 -9.66 -6.48
C TRP A 18 -7.27 -8.88 -7.74
N SER A 19 -8.56 -9.02 -8.10
CA SER A 19 -9.17 -8.21 -9.17
C SER A 19 -8.92 -6.71 -8.95
N ARG A 20 -9.03 -5.90 -10.02
CA ARG A 20 -8.76 -4.45 -10.03
C ARG A 20 -9.29 -3.67 -8.80
N CYS A 21 -10.46 -4.05 -8.28
CA CYS A 21 -11.05 -3.42 -7.09
C CYS A 21 -10.21 -3.60 -5.82
N ASP A 22 -9.59 -4.77 -5.61
CA ASP A 22 -8.77 -5.02 -4.43
C ASP A 22 -7.43 -4.25 -4.51
N THR A 23 -6.85 -4.11 -5.70
CA THR A 23 -5.61 -3.33 -5.93
C THR A 23 -5.86 -1.84 -5.73
N ALA A 24 -6.94 -1.31 -6.31
CA ALA A 24 -7.31 0.09 -6.13
C ALA A 24 -7.54 0.42 -4.65
N LEU A 25 -8.21 -0.49 -3.92
CA LEU A 25 -8.45 -0.30 -2.51
C LEU A 25 -7.16 -0.37 -1.67
N ALA A 26 -6.23 -1.27 -2.00
CA ALA A 26 -4.92 -1.30 -1.37
C ALA A 26 -4.15 0.01 -1.57
N SER A 27 -4.15 0.55 -2.80
CA SER A 27 -3.54 1.84 -3.11
C SER A 27 -4.15 2.97 -2.28
N CYS A 28 -5.50 3.05 -2.21
CA CYS A 28 -6.17 4.06 -1.41
C CYS A 28 -5.80 3.97 0.09
N ILE A 29 -5.62 2.77 0.64
CA ILE A 29 -5.18 2.58 2.02
C ILE A 29 -3.75 3.12 2.22
N CYS A 30 -2.85 2.83 1.29
CA CYS A 30 -1.48 3.35 1.32
C CYS A 30 -1.46 4.88 1.23
N ASP A 31 -2.27 5.48 0.34
CA ASP A 31 -2.38 6.94 0.20
C ASP A 31 -2.87 7.58 1.49
N MET A 32 -3.88 7.00 2.14
CA MET A 32 -4.37 7.50 3.42
C MET A 32 -3.29 7.45 4.51
N TRP A 33 -2.43 6.43 4.50
CA TRP A 33 -1.30 6.30 5.42
C TRP A 33 -0.25 7.39 5.18
N THR A 34 0.13 7.61 3.92
CA THR A 34 1.08 8.66 3.50
C THR A 34 0.56 10.06 3.84
N LEU A 35 -0.75 10.28 3.75
CA LEU A 35 -1.41 11.54 4.12
C LEU A 35 -1.54 11.74 5.65
N GLY A 36 -1.04 10.81 6.47
CA GLY A 36 -1.10 10.91 7.93
C GLY A 36 -2.52 10.79 8.49
N ILE A 37 -3.44 10.16 7.74
CA ILE A 37 -4.80 9.96 8.22
C ILE A 37 -4.76 8.92 9.34
N SER A 38 -5.31 9.28 10.51
CA SER A 38 -5.35 8.37 11.66
C SER A 38 -5.96 7.01 11.30
N ASN A 39 -5.41 5.93 11.86
CA ASN A 39 -5.90 4.56 11.65
C ASN A 39 -7.42 4.41 11.84
N ARG A 40 -7.99 5.10 12.83
CA ARG A 40 -9.43 5.11 13.09
C ARG A 40 -10.25 5.70 11.94
N LYS A 41 -9.73 6.74 11.28
CA LYS A 41 -10.40 7.40 10.15
C LYS A 41 -10.31 6.55 8.88
N VAL A 42 -9.21 5.81 8.70
CA VAL A 42 -9.09 4.79 7.64
C VAL A 42 -10.07 3.64 7.88
N GLU A 43 -10.11 3.07 9.10
CA GLU A 43 -11.06 2.01 9.46
C GLU A 43 -12.52 2.45 9.22
N LYS A 44 -12.86 3.70 9.57
CA LYS A 44 -14.19 4.26 9.32
C LYS A 44 -14.51 4.37 7.82
N ALA A 45 -13.58 4.88 7.01
CA ALA A 45 -13.77 5.00 5.56
C ALA A 45 -13.94 3.64 4.88
N LEU A 46 -13.17 2.62 5.30
CA LEU A 46 -13.30 1.26 4.80
C LEU A 46 -14.65 0.62 5.17
N SER A 47 -15.14 0.89 6.39
CA SER A 47 -16.46 0.47 6.85
C SER A 47 -17.59 1.10 6.02
N GLU A 48 -17.50 2.41 5.75
CA GLU A 48 -18.49 3.14 4.92
C GLU A 48 -18.54 2.65 3.47
N LEU A 49 -17.43 2.11 2.95
CA LEU A 49 -17.35 1.50 1.61
C LEU A 49 -17.87 0.05 1.57
N GLY A 50 -18.39 -0.49 2.68
CA GLY A 50 -18.88 -1.87 2.76
C GLY A 50 -17.76 -2.92 2.78
N VAL A 51 -16.53 -2.50 3.06
CA VAL A 51 -15.33 -3.35 3.07
C VAL A 51 -15.12 -3.86 4.50
N GLU A 52 -16.14 -4.52 5.04
CA GLU A 52 -16.16 -4.99 6.43
C GLU A 52 -15.16 -6.13 6.71
N LYS A 53 -14.60 -6.74 5.66
CA LYS A 53 -13.81 -7.99 5.74
C LYS A 53 -12.29 -7.81 5.53
N ILE A 54 -11.78 -6.58 5.52
CA ILE A 54 -10.33 -6.39 5.54
C ILE A 54 -9.84 -6.47 6.98
N SER A 55 -9.10 -7.54 7.28
CA SER A 55 -8.49 -7.72 8.60
C SER A 55 -7.38 -6.69 8.82
N ARG A 56 -7.16 -6.28 10.07
CA ARG A 56 -6.00 -5.46 10.46
C ARG A 56 -4.67 -6.05 10.00
N SER A 57 -4.53 -7.38 10.04
CA SER A 57 -3.36 -8.10 9.54
C SER A 57 -3.18 -8.02 8.02
N ARG A 58 -4.24 -7.74 7.26
CA ARG A 58 -4.19 -7.51 5.81
C ARG A 58 -3.77 -6.07 5.52
N VAL A 59 -4.32 -5.10 6.24
CA VAL A 59 -3.90 -3.68 6.17
C VAL A 59 -2.41 -3.54 6.51
N SER A 60 -1.98 -4.14 7.61
CA SER A 60 -0.57 -4.09 8.04
C SER A 60 0.38 -4.67 7.00
N ARG A 61 -0.01 -5.74 6.27
CA ARG A 61 0.82 -6.28 5.18
C ARG A 61 0.91 -5.36 3.96
N LEU A 62 -0.17 -4.65 3.64
CA LEU A 62 -0.18 -3.69 2.53
C LEU A 62 0.68 -2.46 2.84
N VAL A 63 0.64 -1.99 4.08
CA VAL A 63 1.49 -0.87 4.53
C VAL A 63 2.95 -1.31 4.64
N LYS A 64 3.21 -2.56 5.03
CA LYS A 64 4.58 -3.06 5.18
C LYS A 64 5.40 -2.98 3.88
N SER A 65 4.81 -3.21 2.72
CA SER A 65 5.55 -3.02 1.45
C SER A 65 5.90 -1.56 1.20
N LEU A 66 5.07 -0.62 1.66
CA LEU A 66 5.39 0.80 1.61
C LEU A 66 6.54 1.15 2.58
N ASP A 67 6.58 0.52 3.76
CA ASP A 67 7.69 0.70 4.71
C ASP A 67 9.03 0.24 4.10
N GLU A 68 9.02 -0.84 3.30
CA GLU A 68 10.21 -1.32 2.58
C GLU A 68 10.70 -0.28 1.55
N GLU A 69 9.80 0.31 0.75
CA GLU A 69 10.15 1.39 -0.19
C GLU A 69 10.70 2.64 0.51
N VAL A 70 10.13 3.00 1.67
CA VAL A 70 10.60 4.12 2.49
C VAL A 70 11.99 3.83 3.07
N ASP A 71 12.26 2.59 3.46
CA ASP A 71 13.55 2.19 3.99
C ASP A 71 14.65 2.23 2.92
N ASP A 72 14.33 1.76 1.71
CA ASP A 72 15.22 1.88 0.55
C ASP A 72 15.55 3.34 0.23
N LEU A 73 14.57 4.24 0.31
CA LEU A 73 14.79 5.67 0.12
C LEU A 73 15.72 6.26 1.21
N ARG A 74 15.55 5.85 2.47
CA ARG A 74 16.35 6.32 3.61
C ARG A 74 17.80 5.86 3.54
N HIS A 75 18.03 4.64 3.08
CA HIS A 75 19.36 4.02 2.99
C HIS A 75 20.00 4.15 1.60
N GLY A 76 19.30 4.75 0.65
CA GLY A 76 19.79 5.01 -0.70
C GLY A 76 21.08 5.83 -0.68
N SER A 77 22.08 5.38 -1.45
CA SER A 77 23.35 6.10 -1.54
C SER A 77 23.17 7.46 -2.21
N LEU A 78 23.70 8.51 -1.59
CA LEU A 78 23.78 9.87 -2.16
C LEU A 78 25.09 10.11 -2.94
N SER A 79 25.93 9.08 -3.10
CA SER A 79 27.26 9.19 -3.70
C SER A 79 27.28 9.42 -5.21
N PHE A 80 26.12 9.43 -5.86
CA PHE A 80 25.99 9.58 -7.31
C PHE A 80 26.31 10.99 -7.80
N ASP A 81 26.35 12.00 -6.92
CA ASP A 81 26.62 13.38 -7.31
C ASP A 81 27.37 14.19 -6.24
N ARG A 82 27.88 15.36 -6.63
CA ARG A 82 28.46 16.34 -5.68
C ARG A 82 27.38 17.31 -5.23
N TRP A 83 27.20 17.40 -3.91
CA TRP A 83 26.24 18.27 -3.26
C TRP A 83 26.93 19.51 -2.67
N PRO A 84 26.97 20.65 -3.38
CA PRO A 84 27.67 21.85 -2.89
C PRO A 84 26.98 22.51 -1.69
N TYR A 85 25.69 22.25 -1.49
CA TYR A 85 24.88 22.83 -0.41
C TYR A 85 23.95 21.77 0.20
N LEU A 86 23.72 21.87 1.51
CA LEU A 86 22.80 21.02 2.28
C LEU A 86 21.93 21.91 3.16
N TRP A 87 20.62 21.67 3.14
CA TRP A 87 19.67 22.32 4.05
C TRP A 87 19.26 21.35 5.14
N LEU A 88 19.21 21.84 6.37
CA LEU A 88 18.77 21.11 7.55
C LEU A 88 17.55 21.82 8.12
N ASP A 89 16.53 21.04 8.46
CA ASP A 89 15.32 21.52 9.12
C ASP A 89 15.03 20.64 10.34
N ALA A 90 14.37 21.21 11.35
CA ALA A 90 14.01 20.52 12.58
C ALA A 90 12.56 20.82 12.95
N THR A 91 11.75 19.77 13.03
CA THR A 91 10.36 19.84 13.47
C THR A 91 10.21 19.11 14.81
N TYR A 92 9.60 19.75 15.80
CA TYR A 92 9.17 19.10 17.04
C TYR A 92 7.75 18.55 16.85
N ILE A 93 7.56 17.27 17.17
CA ILE A 93 6.28 16.52 17.05
C ILE A 93 5.78 16.17 18.45
#